data_AF-A0A3P1BRS5-F1
#
_entry.id   AF-A0A3P1BRS5-F1
#
_cell.length_a   1.000
_cell.length_b   1.000
_cell.length_c   1.000
_cell.angle_alpha   90.00
_cell.angle_beta   90.00
_cell.angle_gamma   90.00
#
_symmetry.space_group_name_H-M   'P 1'
#
loop_
_entity.id
_entity.type
_entity.pdbx_description
1 polymer ?
#
loop_
_entity_poly.entity_id
_entity_poly.type
_entity_poly.pdbx_seq_one_letter_code
_entity_poly.pdbx_strand_id
1 'polypeptide(L)'
;MSVVPTIRSKYGFYRKLLREHKYVLRDTVDVVKVTGQPTFLEGKVAVSHSDLDAEITLSVRVKSNDHDFFRFELQCAELSEEPFFQFQSDGCAHRNADETIPLAEQRVTTPHFSQYNQQGANVTFKMGTPEDDINRSMLYFCQEARLNLRDDEIPLIRILPNALPLHVTQKDPNSTVLFL
;
A
#
# COMPACT_ATOMS: atom_id res chain seq x y z
N MET A 1 -14.52 -17.07 3.00
CA MET A 1 -13.62 -16.06 2.42
C MET A 1 -14.45 -14.84 2.07
N SER A 2 -14.01 -13.65 2.50
CA SER A 2 -14.64 -12.41 2.03
C SER A 2 -14.21 -12.18 0.59
N VAL A 3 -15.18 -12.16 -0.34
CA VAL A 3 -14.94 -11.81 -1.74
C VAL A 3 -15.25 -10.33 -1.88
N VAL A 4 -14.37 -9.57 -2.53
CA VAL A 4 -14.61 -8.15 -2.83
C VAL A 4 -15.33 -8.07 -4.18
N PRO A 5 -16.66 -7.80 -4.21
CA PRO A 5 -17.43 -7.92 -5.45
C PRO A 5 -16.99 -6.91 -6.52
N THR A 6 -16.52 -5.73 -6.09
CA THR A 6 -16.03 -4.67 -6.97
C THR A 6 -14.75 -5.06 -7.71
N ILE A 7 -13.84 -5.81 -7.06
CA ILE A 7 -12.66 -6.34 -7.74
C ILE A 7 -13.08 -7.28 -8.86
N ARG A 8 -14.04 -8.17 -8.60
CA ARG A 8 -14.55 -9.11 -9.59
C ARG A 8 -15.25 -8.39 -10.75
N SER A 9 -16.09 -7.39 -10.47
CA SER A 9 -16.82 -6.67 -11.52
C SER A 9 -15.92 -5.75 -12.35
N LYS A 10 -14.89 -5.16 -11.74
CA LYS A 10 -13.91 -4.28 -12.38
C LYS A 10 -12.55 -4.97 -12.61
N TYR A 11 -12.52 -6.28 -12.80
CA TYR A 11 -11.26 -7.04 -12.84
C TYR A 11 -10.28 -6.56 -13.92
N GLY A 12 -10.79 -6.09 -15.07
CA GLY A 12 -9.94 -5.49 -16.11
C GLY A 12 -9.20 -4.24 -15.64
N PHE A 13 -9.90 -3.34 -14.95
CA PHE A 13 -9.33 -2.13 -14.35
C PHE A 13 -8.34 -2.47 -13.22
N TYR A 14 -8.72 -3.36 -12.32
CA TYR A 14 -7.85 -3.84 -11.25
C TYR A 14 -6.56 -4.50 -11.80
N ARG A 15 -6.68 -5.32 -12.85
CA ARG A 15 -5.54 -5.95 -13.51
C ARG A 15 -4.61 -4.91 -14.16
N LYS A 16 -5.17 -3.81 -14.68
CA LYS A 16 -4.40 -2.67 -15.21
C LYS A 16 -3.56 -2.05 -14.08
N LEU A 17 -4.20 -1.73 -12.95
CA LEU A 17 -3.54 -1.21 -11.75
C LEU A 17 -2.41 -2.10 -11.23
N LEU A 18 -2.53 -3.43 -11.29
CA LEU A 18 -1.46 -4.33 -10.87
C LEU A 18 -0.26 -4.36 -11.82
N ARG A 19 -0.48 -4.25 -13.13
CA ARG A 19 0.51 -4.59 -14.14
C ARG A 19 1.24 -3.40 -14.74
N GLU A 20 0.62 -2.24 -14.70
CA GLU A 20 1.14 -1.05 -15.35
C GLU A 20 1.86 -0.13 -14.37
N HIS A 21 2.75 0.69 -14.93
CA HIS A 21 3.59 1.59 -14.16
C HIS A 21 2.76 2.68 -13.47
N LYS A 22 3.10 2.91 -12.22
CA LYS A 22 2.53 3.94 -11.36
C LYS A 22 3.67 4.76 -10.77
N TYR A 23 3.41 6.04 -10.53
CA TYR A 23 4.41 6.99 -10.05
C TYR A 23 4.03 7.56 -8.69
N VAL A 24 4.91 7.35 -7.71
CA VAL A 24 4.80 7.99 -6.40
C VAL A 24 5.21 9.45 -6.55
N LEU A 25 4.38 10.37 -6.03
CA LEU A 25 4.54 11.81 -6.28
C LEU A 25 5.49 12.51 -5.29
N ARG A 26 6.12 11.76 -4.39
CA ARG A 26 7.10 12.24 -3.41
C ARG A 26 8.26 11.26 -3.31
N ASP A 27 9.46 11.81 -3.19
CA ASP A 27 10.72 11.11 -2.95
C ASP A 27 10.77 10.41 -1.60
N THR A 28 10.08 10.96 -0.59
CA THR A 28 9.96 10.32 0.73
C THR A 28 8.51 10.03 1.13
N VAL A 29 8.34 8.96 1.90
CA VAL A 29 7.14 8.71 2.69
C VAL A 29 7.49 8.90 4.16
N ASP A 30 7.10 10.06 4.68
CA ASP A 30 7.30 10.40 6.08
C ASP A 30 6.23 9.70 6.93
N VAL A 31 6.66 8.80 7.80
CA VAL A 31 5.82 7.97 8.67
C VAL A 31 5.80 8.60 10.06
N VAL A 32 4.66 9.14 10.44
CA VAL A 32 4.49 9.98 11.63
C VAL A 32 3.44 9.41 12.58
N LYS A 33 3.37 9.95 13.79
CA LYS A 33 2.34 9.56 14.75
C LYS A 33 0.98 10.13 14.33
N VAL A 34 -0.04 9.29 14.27
CA VAL A 34 -1.42 9.72 13.96
C VAL A 34 -2.26 9.71 15.23
N THR A 35 -3.05 10.76 15.42
CA THR A 35 -3.99 10.90 16.54
C THR A 35 -4.98 9.73 16.54
N GLY A 36 -5.18 9.11 17.70
CA GLY A 36 -6.12 7.99 17.87
C GLY A 36 -5.57 6.61 17.48
N GLN A 37 -4.35 6.51 16.94
CA GLN A 37 -3.68 5.23 16.67
C GLN A 37 -2.38 5.11 17.48
N PRO A 38 -2.43 4.73 18.77
CA PRO A 38 -1.24 4.68 19.60
C PRO A 38 -0.24 3.59 19.15
N THR A 39 -0.74 2.54 18.52
CA THR A 39 0.01 1.33 18.16
C THR A 39 0.76 1.43 16.84
N PHE A 40 0.41 2.38 15.97
CA PHE A 40 1.03 2.53 14.65
C PHE A 40 1.37 3.99 14.34
N LEU A 41 2.53 4.15 13.72
CA LEU A 41 2.90 5.31 12.93
C LEU A 41 2.41 5.08 11.49
N GLU A 42 2.08 6.15 10.78
CA GLU A 42 1.49 6.08 9.44
C GLU A 42 2.02 7.22 8.56
N GLY A 43 2.31 6.88 7.30
CA GLY A 43 2.66 7.82 6.23
C GLY A 43 1.81 7.53 5.01
N LYS A 44 1.37 8.58 4.30
CA LYS A 44 0.59 8.47 3.07
C LYS A 44 1.13 9.38 1.99
N VAL A 45 1.19 8.87 0.77
CA VAL A 45 1.54 9.64 -0.41
C VAL A 45 0.62 9.27 -1.57
N ALA A 46 0.31 10.27 -2.38
CA ALA A 46 -0.46 10.08 -3.60
C ALA A 46 0.39 9.37 -4.66
N VAL A 47 -0.28 8.52 -5.43
CA VAL A 47 0.29 7.77 -6.54
C VAL A 47 -0.51 8.11 -7.79
N SER A 48 0.19 8.40 -8.88
CA SER A 48 -0.40 8.63 -10.20
C SER A 48 -0.23 7.42 -11.11
N HIS A 49 -1.16 7.26 -12.04
CA HIS A 49 -1.09 6.29 -13.12
C HIS A 49 -1.17 7.07 -14.44
N SER A 50 -0.37 6.72 -15.46
CA SER A 50 -0.32 7.50 -16.71
C SER A 50 -1.66 7.54 -17.45
N ASP A 51 -2.36 6.41 -17.45
CA ASP A 51 -3.56 6.19 -18.27
C ASP A 51 -4.87 6.15 -17.49
N LEU A 52 -4.83 6.32 -16.16
CA LEU A 52 -5.99 6.17 -15.30
C LEU A 52 -6.12 7.41 -14.41
N ASP A 53 -7.26 8.08 -14.51
CA ASP A 53 -7.65 9.13 -13.59
C ASP A 53 -8.29 8.51 -12.34
N ALA A 54 -7.44 7.85 -11.54
CA ALA A 54 -7.84 7.12 -10.35
C ALA A 54 -7.10 7.64 -9.13
N GLU A 55 -7.82 7.86 -8.03
CA GLU A 55 -7.21 8.23 -6.75
C GLU A 55 -6.53 7.00 -6.13
N ILE A 56 -5.20 6.94 -6.25
CA ILE A 56 -4.37 5.87 -5.69
C ILE A 56 -3.53 6.45 -4.55
N THR A 57 -3.52 5.76 -3.42
CA THR A 57 -2.70 6.13 -2.25
C THR A 57 -1.77 4.98 -1.89
N LEU A 58 -0.49 5.30 -1.69
CA LEU A 58 0.46 4.44 -1.00
C LEU A 58 0.45 4.82 0.48
N SER A 59 0.10 3.86 1.33
CA SER A 59 0.16 3.99 2.78
C SER A 59 1.25 3.08 3.34
N VAL A 60 1.99 3.60 4.31
CA VAL A 60 3.04 2.88 5.03
C VAL A 60 2.67 2.94 6.50
N ARG A 61 2.53 1.78 7.15
CA ARG A 61 2.23 1.71 8.59
C ARG A 61 3.31 0.93 9.28
N VAL A 62 3.83 1.49 10.37
CA VAL A 62 4.92 0.92 11.17
C VAL A 62 4.46 0.86 12.61
N LYS A 63 4.67 -0.26 13.30
CA LYS A 63 4.25 -0.40 14.70
C LYS A 63 5.12 0.50 15.59
N SER A 64 4.50 1.28 16.46
CA SER A 64 5.18 2.38 17.18
C SER A 64 6.31 1.95 18.10
N ASN A 65 6.33 0.69 18.56
CA ASN A 65 7.30 0.16 19.52
C ASN A 65 8.23 -0.90 18.94
N ASP A 66 8.11 -1.18 17.63
CA ASP A 66 8.76 -2.31 16.97
C ASP A 66 8.75 -2.06 15.46
N HIS A 67 9.81 -1.40 14.96
CA HIS A 67 9.85 -0.92 13.58
C HIS A 67 10.09 -2.01 12.54
N ASP A 68 10.36 -3.24 12.98
CA ASP A 68 10.46 -4.42 12.11
C ASP A 68 9.06 -4.92 11.72
N PHE A 69 8.02 -4.50 12.45
CA PHE A 69 6.62 -4.73 12.12
C PHE A 69 6.04 -3.56 11.30
N PHE A 70 5.93 -3.77 10.00
CA PHE A 70 5.43 -2.78 9.07
C PHE A 70 4.64 -3.40 7.91
N ARG A 71 3.91 -2.54 7.20
CA ARG A 71 3.10 -2.89 6.03
C ARG A 71 3.10 -1.76 5.02
N PHE A 72 2.99 -2.15 3.76
CA PHE A 72 2.78 -1.24 2.64
C PHE A 72 1.46 -1.58 1.98
N GLU A 73 0.65 -0.57 1.70
CA GLU A 73 -0.72 -0.74 1.22
C GLU A 73 -0.95 0.21 0.05
N LEU A 74 -1.29 -0.34 -1.11
CA LEU A 74 -1.84 0.43 -2.22
C LEU A 74 -3.36 0.34 -2.19
N GLN A 75 -4.00 1.50 -2.13
CA GLN A 75 -5.45 1.64 -2.06
C GLN A 75 -5.95 2.44 -3.27
N CYS A 76 -7.11 2.07 -3.80
CA CYS A 76 -7.80 2.82 -4.84
C CYS A 76 -9.29 2.88 -4.50
N ALA A 77 -9.81 4.09 -4.27
CA ALA A 77 -11.19 4.30 -3.80
C ALA A 77 -12.25 3.75 -4.77
N GLU A 78 -11.92 3.67 -6.07
CA GLU A 78 -12.81 3.11 -7.09
C GLU A 78 -13.02 1.59 -7.00
N LEU A 79 -12.13 0.88 -6.31
CA LEU A 79 -12.20 -0.57 -6.09
C LEU A 79 -12.84 -0.88 -4.74
N SER A 80 -12.23 -0.41 -3.66
CA SER A 80 -12.68 -0.69 -2.30
C SER A 80 -11.95 0.18 -1.29
N GLU A 81 -12.49 0.25 -0.07
CA GLU A 81 -11.76 0.75 1.08
C GLU A 81 -10.57 -0.15 1.46
N GLU A 82 -10.60 -1.44 1.09
CA GLU A 82 -9.48 -2.35 1.30
C GLU A 82 -8.35 -2.11 0.29
N PRO A 83 -7.07 -2.32 0.67
CA PRO A 83 -5.94 -2.19 -0.25
C PRO A 83 -6.00 -3.26 -1.33
N PHE A 84 -5.77 -2.88 -2.58
CA PHE A 84 -5.77 -3.81 -3.71
C PHE A 84 -4.46 -4.60 -3.84
N PHE A 85 -3.38 -4.06 -3.27
CA PHE A 85 -2.07 -4.71 -3.19
C PHE A 85 -1.41 -4.35 -1.86
N GLN A 86 -0.92 -5.35 -1.15
CA GLN A 86 -0.37 -5.19 0.19
C GLN A 86 0.91 -5.99 0.37
N PHE A 87 1.83 -5.45 1.17
CA PHE A 87 2.93 -6.17 1.78
C PHE A 87 2.81 -6.15 3.31
N GLN A 88 3.17 -7.26 3.94
CA GLN A 88 3.24 -7.37 5.40
C GLN A 88 4.57 -8.01 5.79
N SER A 89 5.36 -7.32 6.63
CA SER A 89 6.68 -7.79 7.07
C SER A 89 6.58 -8.94 8.08
N ASP A 90 5.65 -8.85 9.02
CA ASP A 90 5.46 -9.83 10.08
C ASP A 90 3.98 -9.96 10.54
N GLY A 91 3.66 -11.05 11.25
CA GLY A 91 2.32 -11.37 11.75
C GLY A 91 1.88 -12.81 11.47
N CYS A 92 0.56 -12.98 11.34
CA CYS A 92 -0.03 -14.30 11.14
C CYS A 92 0.23 -14.83 9.74
N ALA A 93 0.41 -16.15 9.64
CA ALA A 93 0.38 -16.83 8.35
C ALA A 93 -1.04 -16.77 7.76
N HIS A 94 -1.12 -16.58 6.45
CA HIS A 94 -2.36 -16.65 5.70
C HIS A 94 -2.52 -18.02 5.06
N ARG A 95 -3.76 -18.44 4.86
CA ARG A 95 -4.08 -19.67 4.13
C ARG A 95 -4.86 -19.31 2.87
N ASN A 96 -4.28 -19.57 1.70
CA ASN A 96 -5.00 -19.55 0.44
C ASN A 96 -5.91 -20.77 0.39
N ALA A 97 -7.22 -20.55 0.46
CA ALA A 97 -8.22 -21.62 0.37
C ALA A 97 -8.59 -21.89 -1.10
N ASP A 98 -7.56 -22.11 -1.92
CA ASP A 98 -7.69 -22.58 -3.29
C ASP A 98 -7.30 -24.06 -3.32
N GLU A 99 -8.26 -24.91 -3.67
CA GLU A 99 -8.08 -26.37 -3.72
C GLU A 99 -7.10 -26.81 -4.81
N THR A 100 -6.80 -25.94 -5.78
CA THR A 100 -5.81 -26.22 -6.83
C THR A 100 -4.37 -26.05 -6.34
N ILE A 101 -4.16 -25.33 -5.22
CA ILE A 101 -2.85 -25.16 -4.59
C ILE A 101 -2.59 -26.35 -3.66
N PRO A 102 -1.43 -27.03 -3.76
CA PRO A 102 -1.06 -28.11 -2.83
C PRO A 102 -1.16 -27.65 -1.36
N LEU A 103 -1.66 -28.52 -0.47
CA LEU A 103 -1.88 -28.17 0.95
C LEU A 103 -0.63 -27.58 1.63
N ALA A 104 0.57 -28.08 1.27
CA ALA A 104 1.84 -27.59 1.79
C ALA A 104 2.16 -26.14 1.37
N GLU A 105 1.61 -25.69 0.24
CA GLU A 105 1.81 -24.36 -0.35
C GLU A 105 0.65 -23.40 -0.02
N GLN A 106 -0.49 -23.91 0.47
CA GLN A 106 -1.63 -23.08 0.86
C GLN A 106 -1.29 -22.16 2.03
N ARG A 107 -0.36 -22.53 2.91
CA ARG A 107 0.04 -21.70 4.06
C ARG A 107 1.21 -20.79 3.67
N VAL A 108 0.98 -19.49 3.72
CA VAL A 108 1.98 -18.46 3.44
C VAL A 108 2.31 -17.70 4.72
N THR A 109 3.56 -17.80 5.17
CA THR A 109 4.08 -17.04 6.30
C THR A 109 4.52 -15.66 5.86
N THR A 110 4.60 -14.71 6.80
CA THR A 110 5.29 -13.44 6.60
C THR A 110 6.81 -13.63 6.42
N PRO A 111 7.50 -12.71 5.72
CA PRO A 111 6.93 -11.60 4.94
C PRO A 111 6.23 -12.08 3.67
N HIS A 112 5.13 -11.43 3.30
CA HIS A 112 4.34 -11.82 2.13
C HIS A 112 3.66 -10.62 1.45
N PHE A 113 3.26 -10.85 0.20
CA PHE A 113 2.36 -9.96 -0.53
C PHE A 113 0.95 -10.54 -0.58
N SER A 114 -0.04 -9.66 -0.65
CA SER A 114 -1.44 -10.04 -0.83
C SER A 114 -2.07 -9.20 -1.92
N GLN A 115 -2.85 -9.87 -2.77
CA GLN A 115 -3.62 -9.25 -3.85
C GLN A 115 -4.91 -10.05 -4.06
N TYR A 116 -5.77 -9.62 -4.97
CA TYR A 116 -6.97 -10.36 -5.35
C TYR A 116 -6.83 -11.12 -6.67
N ASN A 117 -7.53 -12.26 -6.79
CA ASN A 117 -7.69 -12.99 -8.03
C ASN A 117 -8.93 -12.54 -8.83
N GLN A 118 -9.21 -13.18 -9.98
CA GLN A 118 -10.34 -12.84 -10.85
C GLN A 118 -11.71 -13.01 -10.17
N GLN A 119 -11.81 -13.88 -9.18
CA GLN A 119 -13.02 -14.10 -8.40
C GLN A 119 -13.20 -13.02 -7.33
N GLY A 120 -12.25 -12.10 -7.15
CA GLY A 120 -12.23 -11.10 -6.08
C GLY A 120 -11.85 -11.69 -4.71
N ALA A 121 -11.25 -12.88 -4.69
CA ALA A 121 -10.74 -13.50 -3.46
C ALA A 121 -9.31 -13.06 -3.21
N ASN A 122 -9.00 -12.72 -1.96
CA ASN A 122 -7.64 -12.38 -1.56
C ASN A 122 -6.74 -13.62 -1.61
N VAL A 123 -5.55 -13.46 -2.20
CA VAL A 123 -4.53 -14.48 -2.40
C VAL A 123 -3.21 -13.90 -1.93
N THR A 124 -2.54 -14.65 -1.07
CA THR A 124 -1.25 -14.28 -0.48
C THR A 124 -0.13 -15.07 -1.16
N PHE A 125 1.03 -14.46 -1.38
CA PHE A 125 2.19 -15.13 -1.95
C PHE A 125 3.49 -14.67 -1.30
N LYS A 126 4.48 -15.56 -1.26
CA LYS A 126 5.75 -15.30 -0.57
C LYS A 126 6.55 -14.22 -1.26
N MET A 127 7.24 -13.43 -0.45
CA MET A 127 8.37 -12.65 -0.91
C MET A 127 9.55 -13.58 -1.22
N GLY A 128 10.27 -13.35 -2.33
CA GLY A 128 11.38 -14.20 -2.74
C GLY A 128 12.59 -14.18 -1.81
N THR A 129 12.80 -13.09 -1.07
CA THR A 129 13.88 -12.96 -0.09
C THR A 129 13.37 -12.15 1.11
N PRO A 130 13.27 -12.75 2.31
CA PRO A 130 12.89 -12.02 3.51
C PRO A 130 14.01 -11.04 3.88
N GLU A 131 13.65 -9.77 4.08
CA GLU A 131 14.56 -8.70 4.51
C GLU A 131 13.86 -7.93 5.62
N ASP A 132 14.59 -7.67 6.71
CA ASP A 132 14.07 -7.00 7.91
C ASP A 132 14.17 -5.45 7.80
N ASP A 133 14.78 -4.93 6.73
CA ASP A 133 14.92 -3.49 6.51
C ASP A 133 13.75 -2.92 5.69
N ILE A 134 13.06 -1.94 6.27
CA ILE A 134 11.87 -1.31 5.67
C ILE A 134 12.13 -0.71 4.29
N ASN A 135 13.30 -0.12 4.03
CA ASN A 135 13.60 0.49 2.74
C ASN A 135 13.97 -0.56 1.68
N ARG A 136 14.63 -1.64 2.08
CA ARG A 136 14.83 -2.81 1.20
C ARG A 136 13.49 -3.46 0.88
N SER A 137 12.61 -3.67 1.85
CA SER A 137 11.27 -4.21 1.57
C SER A 137 10.46 -3.27 0.66
N MET A 138 10.62 -1.94 0.80
CA MET A 138 9.99 -0.97 -0.09
C MET A 138 10.45 -1.11 -1.54
N LEU A 139 11.75 -1.36 -1.77
CA LEU A 139 12.28 -1.65 -3.11
C LEU A 139 11.54 -2.85 -3.75
N TYR A 140 11.42 -3.96 -3.04
CA TYR A 140 10.71 -5.14 -3.55
C TYR A 140 9.21 -4.89 -3.75
N PHE A 141 8.58 -4.19 -2.81
CA PHE A 141 7.18 -3.80 -2.97
C PHE A 141 6.97 -2.96 -4.21
N CYS A 142 7.86 -2.01 -4.48
CA CYS A 142 7.80 -1.18 -5.67
C CYS A 142 8.00 -1.99 -6.96
N GLN A 143 8.93 -2.94 -6.98
CA GLN A 143 9.14 -3.83 -8.12
C GLN A 143 7.91 -4.68 -8.44
N GLU A 144 7.32 -5.33 -7.42
CA GLU A 144 6.12 -6.15 -7.57
C GLU A 144 4.90 -5.32 -7.94
N ALA A 145 4.75 -4.14 -7.34
CA ALA A 145 3.63 -3.24 -7.57
C ALA A 145 3.78 -2.37 -8.82
N ARG A 146 4.91 -2.42 -9.54
CA ARG A 146 5.24 -1.51 -10.66
C ARG A 146 5.13 -0.04 -10.25
N LEU A 147 5.70 0.31 -9.10
CA LEU A 147 5.78 1.67 -8.56
C LEU A 147 7.19 2.21 -8.69
N ASN A 148 7.34 3.39 -9.27
CA ASN A 148 8.60 4.14 -9.27
C ASN A 148 8.34 5.60 -8.83
N LEU A 149 9.40 6.36 -8.57
CA LEU A 149 9.40 7.82 -8.73
C LEU A 149 9.39 8.15 -10.23
N ARG A 150 9.19 9.43 -10.57
CA ARG A 150 9.18 9.86 -11.99
C ARG A 150 10.49 9.56 -12.73
N ASP A 151 11.61 9.56 -12.00
CA ASP A 151 12.95 9.32 -12.54
C ASP A 151 13.40 7.85 -12.36
N ASP A 152 12.45 6.91 -12.25
CA ASP A 152 12.69 5.47 -12.04
C ASP A 152 13.38 5.09 -10.71
N GLU A 153 13.57 6.04 -9.81
CA GLU A 153 14.00 5.80 -8.43
C GLU A 153 12.88 5.23 -7.54
N ILE A 154 13.19 4.87 -6.29
CA ILE A 154 12.23 4.32 -5.31
C ILE A 154 12.06 5.29 -4.15
N PRO A 155 10.82 5.52 -3.66
CA PRO A 155 10.62 6.38 -2.50
C PRO A 155 11.29 5.82 -1.23
N LEU A 156 11.88 6.71 -0.42
CA LEU A 156 12.48 6.35 0.86
C LEU A 156 11.49 6.52 2.01
N ILE A 157 11.46 5.54 2.91
CA ILE A 157 10.70 5.59 4.15
C ILE A 157 11.49 6.31 5.23
N ARG A 158 10.87 7.33 5.84
CA ARG A 158 11.43 8.09 6.97
C ARG A 158 10.52 7.99 8.17
N ILE A 159 10.96 7.29 9.21
CA ILE A 159 10.18 7.14 10.44
C ILE A 159 10.47 8.33 11.37
N LEU A 160 9.43 9.14 11.64
CA LEU A 160 9.50 10.37 12.41
C LEU A 160 8.51 10.32 13.59
N PRO A 161 8.79 9.52 14.64
CA PRO A 161 7.82 9.18 15.69
C PRO A 161 7.39 10.40 16.54
N ASN A 162 8.22 11.44 16.57
CA ASN A 162 7.99 12.67 17.34
C ASN A 162 7.43 13.82 16.47
N ALA A 163 7.25 13.61 15.16
CA ALA A 163 6.68 14.61 14.28
C ALA A 163 5.14 14.50 14.28
N LEU A 164 4.47 15.65 14.22
CA LEU A 164 3.03 15.72 13.97
C LEU A 164 2.78 15.76 12.46
N PRO A 165 1.70 15.11 11.97
CA PRO A 165 1.31 15.21 10.57
C PRO A 165 0.99 16.66 10.21
N LEU A 166 1.72 17.20 9.24
CA LEU A 166 1.43 18.50 8.63
C LEU A 166 0.29 18.33 7.62
N HIS A 167 -0.94 18.62 8.06
CA HIS A 167 -2.09 18.75 7.15
C HIS A 167 -2.07 20.14 6.50
N VAL A 168 -1.27 20.32 5.46
CA VAL A 168 -1.36 21.51 4.62
C VAL A 168 -2.57 21.33 3.70
N THR A 169 -3.73 21.83 4.10
CA THR A 169 -4.86 21.97 3.19
C THR A 169 -4.54 23.09 2.21
N GLN A 170 -4.46 22.78 0.92
CA GLN A 170 -4.26 23.77 -0.16
C GLN A 170 -5.44 24.75 -0.34
N LYS A 171 -6.44 24.72 0.55
CA LYS A 171 -7.50 25.74 0.56
C LYS A 171 -6.89 27.03 1.09
N ASP A 172 -6.75 28.01 0.20
CA ASP A 172 -6.51 29.39 0.60
C ASP A 172 -7.57 29.78 1.65
N PRO A 173 -7.16 30.07 2.90
CA PRO A 173 -8.09 30.48 3.96
C PRO A 173 -8.82 31.78 3.61
N ASN A 174 -8.33 32.53 2.61
CA ASN A 174 -8.95 33.75 2.10
C ASN A 174 -9.79 33.54 0.84
N SER A 175 -10.04 32.29 0.42
CA SER A 175 -10.87 31.99 -0.77
C SER A 175 -12.32 32.51 -0.68
N THR A 176 -12.78 32.94 0.50
CA THR A 176 -14.07 33.59 0.73
C THR A 176 -14.01 35.11 0.91
N VAL A 177 -12.82 35.72 0.85
CA VAL A 177 -12.66 37.18 0.98
C VAL A 177 -12.82 37.84 -0.39
N LEU A 178 -13.96 38.49 -0.61
CA LEU A 178 -14.17 39.38 -1.76
C LEU A 178 -13.60 40.74 -1.40
N PHE A 179 -12.52 41.15 -2.08
CA PHE A 179 -12.05 42.54 -2.01
C PHE A 179 -12.96 43.40 -2.89
N LEU A 180 -13.69 44.32 -2.24
CA LEU A 180 -14.52 45.35 -2.88
C LEU A 180 -13.67 46.53 -3.35
#